data_AF-Q6XZB0-F1
#
_entry.id   AF-Q6XZB0-F1
#
_cell.length_a   1.000
_cell.length_b   1.000
_cell.length_c   1.000
_cell.angle_alpha   90.00
_cell.angle_beta   90.00
_cell.angle_gamma   90.00
#
_symmetry.space_group_name_H-M   'P 1'
#
loop_
_entity.id
_entity.type
_entity.pdbx_description
1 polymer ?
#
loop_
_entity_poly.entity_id
_entity_poly.type
_entity_poly.pdbx_seq_one_letter_code
_entity_poly.pdbx_strand_id
1 'polypeptide(L)'
;MRVYIFLCLMCWVRSDNKRPCLEFSQLSVKDSFRDLFIPRIETILMMYTRNNLNCAEPLFEQNNSLNVNFNTQKKTVWLIHGYRPVGSIPLWLQNFVRILLNEEDMNVIVVDWSRGATTFIYNRAVKNTRKVAVSLSVHIKNLLKHGASLDNFHFIGVSLGAHISGFVGKIFHGQLGRITGLDPAGPRFSRKPPYSRLDYTDAKFVDVIHSDSNGLGIQEPLGHIDFYPNGGNKQPGCPKSIFSGIQFIKCNHQRAVHLFMASLETNCNFISFPCRSYKDYKTSLCVDCDCFKEKSCPRLGYQAKLFKGVLKERMEGRPLRTTVFLDTSGTYPFCTYYFVLSIIVPDKTMMDGSFSFKLLNQLGMIEEPRLYEKNKPFYKLQEVKILAQFYNDFVNISSIGLTYFQSSNLQCSTCTYKIQSLMLKSLTYPERPPLCRYNIVLKDREEVFLNPNTCTPKNT
;
A
#
# COMPACT_ATOMS: atom_id res chain seq x y z
N MET A 1 -43.46 18.31 66.91
CA MET A 1 -43.69 17.22 65.94
C MET A 1 -42.41 16.39 65.84
N ARG A 2 -42.38 15.15 66.34
CA ARG A 2 -41.18 14.28 66.32
C ARG A 2 -41.07 13.64 64.93
N VAL A 3 -40.02 13.97 64.18
CA VAL A 3 -39.76 13.41 62.85
C VAL A 3 -38.77 12.26 63.00
N TYR A 4 -39.23 11.05 62.67
CA TYR A 4 -38.42 9.84 62.67
C TYR A 4 -37.47 9.83 61.47
N ILE A 5 -36.16 9.78 61.75
CA ILE A 5 -35.11 9.64 60.74
C ILE A 5 -35.04 8.18 60.33
N PHE A 6 -35.61 7.85 59.17
CA PHE A 6 -35.40 6.56 58.52
C PHE A 6 -33.96 6.49 57.97
N LEU A 7 -33.12 5.71 58.65
CA LEU A 7 -31.82 5.26 58.17
C LEU A 7 -32.04 4.29 57.00
N CYS A 8 -32.14 4.83 55.79
CA CYS A 8 -32.10 4.02 54.57
C CYS A 8 -30.64 3.62 54.33
N LEU A 9 -30.31 2.35 54.62
CA LEU A 9 -29.08 1.69 54.16
C LEU A 9 -29.07 1.69 52.62
N MET A 10 -28.54 2.76 52.03
CA MET A 10 -28.10 2.73 50.63
C MET A 10 -26.88 1.81 50.58
N CYS A 11 -27.11 0.56 50.19
CA CYS A 11 -26.07 -0.34 49.71
C CYS A 11 -25.16 0.44 48.78
N TRP A 12 -23.90 0.60 49.19
CA TRP A 12 -22.84 1.09 48.32
C TRP A 12 -22.74 0.14 47.14
N VAL A 13 -23.43 0.48 46.05
CA VAL A 13 -23.11 -0.01 44.73
C VAL A 13 -21.68 0.46 44.50
N ARG A 14 -20.75 -0.48 44.60
CA ARG A 14 -19.34 -0.33 44.27
C ARG A 14 -19.31 0.10 42.80
N SER A 15 -19.28 1.40 42.56
CA SER A 15 -19.00 1.96 41.25
C SER A 15 -17.67 1.34 40.83
N ASP A 16 -17.70 0.48 39.81
CA ASP A 16 -16.51 0.01 39.14
C ASP A 16 -15.73 1.26 38.71
N ASN A 17 -14.70 1.63 39.47
CA ASN A 17 -13.72 2.65 39.11
C ASN A 17 -12.88 2.11 37.93
N LYS A 18 -13.50 1.92 36.77
CA LYS A 18 -12.77 1.67 35.53
C LYS A 18 -12.03 2.96 35.18
N ARG A 19 -10.71 2.86 35.08
CA ARG A 19 -9.83 3.94 34.64
C ARG A 19 -10.38 4.53 33.33
N PRO A 20 -10.39 5.87 33.15
CA PRO A 20 -10.85 6.47 31.90
C PRO A 20 -9.93 6.03 30.74
N CYS A 21 -10.54 5.80 29.57
CA CYS A 21 -9.80 5.52 28.34
C CYS A 21 -8.92 6.70 27.98
N LEU A 22 -7.72 6.43 27.45
CA LEU A 22 -6.94 7.47 26.81
C LEU A 22 -7.64 7.92 25.54
N GLU A 23 -7.68 9.23 25.32
CA GLU A 23 -8.15 9.82 24.08
C GLU A 23 -6.97 10.41 23.30
N PHE A 24 -7.09 10.39 21.97
CA PHE A 24 -6.12 11.04 21.12
C PHE A 24 -6.18 12.55 21.34
N SER A 25 -5.03 13.23 21.39
CA SER A 25 -4.95 14.66 21.67
C SER A 25 -5.86 15.47 20.74
N GLN A 26 -6.90 16.08 21.31
CA GLN A 26 -7.80 16.98 20.60
C GLN A 26 -7.19 18.38 20.57
N LEU A 27 -6.43 18.67 19.51
CA LEU A 27 -5.78 19.96 19.33
C LEU A 27 -6.50 20.79 18.27
N SER A 28 -6.22 22.09 18.27
CA SER A 28 -6.85 23.04 17.36
C SER A 28 -5.82 23.98 16.74
N VAL A 29 -6.30 24.84 15.85
CA VAL A 29 -5.51 25.96 15.29
C VAL A 29 -4.93 26.85 16.40
N LYS A 30 -5.60 27.00 17.55
CA LYS A 30 -5.08 27.77 18.70
C LYS A 30 -3.81 27.15 19.27
N ASP A 31 -3.69 25.82 19.27
CA ASP A 31 -2.48 25.13 19.71
C ASP A 31 -1.32 25.37 18.74
N SER A 32 -1.58 25.42 17.43
CA SER A 32 -0.58 25.79 16.43
C SER A 32 -0.06 27.22 16.62
N PHE A 33 -0.95 28.17 16.96
CA PHE A 33 -0.55 29.53 17.33
C PHE A 33 0.26 29.57 18.61
N ARG A 34 -0.18 28.84 19.65
CA ARG A 34 0.55 28.75 20.93
C ARG A 34 1.95 28.17 20.74
N ASP A 35 2.09 27.14 19.91
CA ASP A 35 3.37 26.50 19.60
C ASP A 35 4.38 27.50 19.00
N LEU A 36 3.95 28.56 18.31
CA LEU A 36 4.85 29.61 17.79
C LEU A 36 5.71 30.22 18.89
N PHE A 37 5.15 30.42 20.07
CA PHE A 37 5.78 31.08 21.21
C PHE A 37 6.26 30.10 22.29
N ILE A 38 5.51 29.03 22.55
CA ILE A 38 5.79 28.05 23.61
C ILE A 38 5.74 26.64 22.99
N PRO A 39 6.79 26.24 22.26
CA PRO A 39 6.81 24.94 21.62
C PRO A 39 6.86 23.82 22.66
N ARG A 40 6.01 22.80 22.49
CA ARG A 40 5.94 21.63 23.38
C ARG A 40 6.08 20.35 22.57
N ILE A 41 6.71 19.35 23.16
CA ILE A 41 6.78 18.01 22.58
C ILE A 41 6.41 17.05 23.69
N GLU A 42 5.37 16.29 23.42
CA GLU A 42 4.85 15.26 24.30
C GLU A 42 4.47 14.08 23.41
N THR A 43 4.69 12.87 23.91
CA THR A 43 4.38 11.64 23.19
C THR A 43 3.55 10.77 24.11
N ILE A 44 2.31 10.49 23.70
CA ILE A 44 1.39 9.63 24.42
C ILE A 44 1.35 8.30 23.66
N LEU A 45 1.57 7.20 24.39
CA LEU A 45 1.51 5.84 23.84
C LEU A 45 0.17 5.22 24.20
N MET A 46 -0.74 5.22 23.23
CA MET A 46 -2.09 4.67 23.38
C MET A 46 -2.10 3.22 22.90
N MET A 47 -2.24 2.29 23.83
CA MET A 47 -2.20 0.86 23.58
C MET A 47 -3.62 0.30 23.40
N TYR A 48 -3.78 -0.51 22.35
CA TYR A 48 -4.96 -1.29 22.04
C TYR A 48 -4.60 -2.76 21.84
N THR A 49 -5.50 -3.63 22.25
CA THR A 49 -5.47 -5.08 22.11
C THR A 49 -6.90 -5.56 21.87
N ARG A 50 -7.09 -6.85 21.60
CA ARG A 50 -8.45 -7.43 21.50
C ARG A 50 -9.26 -7.31 22.80
N ASN A 51 -8.60 -7.15 23.94
CA ASN A 51 -9.27 -6.98 25.24
C ASN A 51 -9.78 -5.54 25.48
N ASN A 52 -9.31 -4.56 24.71
CA ASN A 52 -9.64 -3.14 24.89
C ASN A 52 -9.81 -2.41 23.55
N LEU A 53 -10.51 -3.03 22.59
CA LEU A 53 -10.65 -2.56 21.20
C LEU A 53 -11.04 -1.08 21.03
N ASN A 54 -11.91 -0.56 21.89
CA ASN A 54 -12.45 0.80 21.79
C ASN A 54 -11.98 1.72 22.93
N CYS A 55 -11.08 1.26 23.80
CA CYS A 55 -10.64 1.98 24.99
C CYS A 55 -9.12 1.89 25.10
N ALA A 56 -8.41 2.91 24.62
CA ALA A 56 -6.96 2.93 24.74
C ALA A 56 -6.52 2.95 26.20
N GLU A 57 -5.49 2.19 26.49
CA GLU A 57 -4.83 2.17 27.79
C GLU A 57 -3.38 2.66 27.63
N PRO A 58 -2.74 3.20 28.67
CA PRO A 58 -1.32 3.52 28.58
C PRO A 58 -0.51 2.23 28.47
N LEU A 59 0.60 2.30 27.72
CA LEU A 59 1.52 1.17 27.57
C LEU A 59 2.18 0.73 28.90
N PHE A 60 2.43 1.70 29.79
CA PHE A 60 3.04 1.48 31.09
C PHE A 60 2.15 2.07 32.20
N GLU A 61 2.14 1.39 33.34
CA GLU A 61 1.53 1.89 34.56
C GLU A 61 2.41 2.94 35.26
N GLN A 62 1.87 3.62 36.28
CA GLN A 62 2.58 4.70 36.98
C GLN A 62 3.91 4.26 37.62
N ASN A 63 4.04 2.99 37.99
CA ASN A 63 5.26 2.38 38.51
C ASN A 63 6.23 1.87 37.42
N ASN A 64 6.01 2.23 36.15
CA ASN A 64 6.71 1.72 34.96
C ASN A 64 6.55 0.22 34.68
N SER A 65 5.64 -0.49 35.37
CA SER A 65 5.28 -1.85 34.98
C SER A 65 4.53 -1.85 33.66
N LEU A 66 4.59 -2.97 32.94
CA LEU A 66 3.75 -3.14 31.76
C LEU A 66 2.28 -3.10 32.14
N ASN A 67 1.47 -2.55 31.25
CA ASN A 67 0.03 -2.73 31.29
C ASN A 67 -0.31 -4.23 31.19
N VAL A 68 -1.28 -4.67 31.99
CA VAL A 68 -1.69 -6.09 32.11
C VAL A 68 -2.20 -6.71 30.81
N ASN A 69 -2.72 -5.89 29.89
CA ASN A 69 -3.19 -6.33 28.58
C ASN A 69 -2.04 -6.44 27.55
N PHE A 70 -0.87 -5.86 27.81
CA PHE A 70 0.28 -5.98 26.91
C PHE A 70 0.92 -7.37 27.02
N ASN A 71 1.11 -8.04 25.89
CA ASN A 71 1.80 -9.33 25.84
C ASN A 71 3.11 -9.22 25.06
N THR A 72 4.24 -9.47 25.73
CA THR A 72 5.61 -9.34 25.18
C THR A 72 5.94 -10.36 24.09
N GLN A 73 5.22 -11.49 24.04
CA GLN A 73 5.40 -12.54 23.04
C GLN A 73 4.64 -12.25 21.75
N LYS A 74 3.65 -11.34 21.78
CA LYS A 74 2.86 -11.00 20.60
C LYS A 74 3.59 -10.00 19.70
N LYS A 75 3.18 -9.99 18.43
CA LYS A 75 3.53 -8.91 17.50
C LYS A 75 3.09 -7.56 18.09
N THR A 76 3.92 -6.54 17.94
CA THR A 76 3.60 -5.17 18.37
C THR A 76 3.69 -4.22 17.20
N VAL A 77 2.55 -3.69 16.78
CA VAL A 77 2.45 -2.70 15.70
C VAL A 77 2.50 -1.29 16.28
N TRP A 78 3.43 -0.46 15.80
CA TRP A 78 3.54 0.95 16.19
C TRP A 78 3.00 1.83 15.07
N LEU A 79 1.87 2.50 15.31
CA LEU A 79 1.19 3.33 14.32
C LEU A 79 1.50 4.81 14.57
N ILE A 80 2.23 5.45 13.65
CA ILE A 80 2.77 6.80 13.82
C ILE A 80 2.23 7.73 12.73
N HIS A 81 1.44 8.73 13.11
CA HIS A 81 0.89 9.71 12.18
C HIS A 81 1.93 10.75 11.73
N GLY A 82 1.56 11.54 10.72
CA GLY A 82 2.38 12.64 10.19
C GLY A 82 2.06 14.03 10.78
N TYR A 83 2.48 15.05 10.04
CA TYR A 83 2.27 16.48 10.36
C TYR A 83 0.79 16.86 10.50
N ARG A 84 0.47 17.75 11.45
CA ARG A 84 -0.90 18.16 11.80
C ARG A 84 -1.01 19.69 11.94
N PRO A 85 -0.95 20.48 10.86
CA PRO A 85 -0.82 21.95 10.97
C PRO A 85 -1.95 22.63 11.76
N VAL A 86 -3.10 21.97 11.91
CA VAL A 86 -4.27 22.47 12.65
C VAL A 86 -4.73 21.55 13.79
N GLY A 87 -3.90 20.57 14.19
CA GLY A 87 -4.19 19.70 15.33
C GLY A 87 -5.24 18.60 15.12
N SER A 88 -5.68 18.39 13.87
CA SER A 88 -6.76 17.45 13.57
C SER A 88 -6.39 15.98 13.73
N ILE A 89 -7.33 15.17 14.23
CA ILE A 89 -7.17 13.72 14.40
C ILE A 89 -7.10 13.02 13.03
N PRO A 90 -6.27 11.97 12.84
CA PRO A 90 -6.38 11.09 11.68
C PRO A 90 -7.74 10.38 11.66
N LEU A 91 -8.60 10.69 10.69
CA LEU A 91 -9.93 10.07 10.58
C LEU A 91 -9.88 8.55 10.37
N TRP A 92 -8.82 8.05 9.75
CA TRP A 92 -8.60 6.61 9.55
C TRP A 92 -8.13 5.87 10.81
N LEU A 93 -7.71 6.57 11.87
CA LEU A 93 -6.97 5.98 12.99
C LEU A 93 -7.71 4.84 13.67
N GLN A 94 -8.94 5.09 14.11
CA GLN A 94 -9.74 4.11 14.84
C GLN A 94 -10.08 2.90 13.96
N ASN A 95 -10.40 3.13 12.69
CA ASN A 95 -10.65 2.04 11.75
C ASN A 95 -9.38 1.21 11.50
N PHE A 96 -8.21 1.87 11.40
CA PHE A 96 -6.94 1.17 11.18
C PHE A 96 -6.57 0.29 12.38
N VAL A 97 -6.73 0.79 13.61
CA VAL A 97 -6.54 -0.04 14.82
C VAL A 97 -7.45 -1.27 14.80
N ARG A 98 -8.73 -1.11 14.47
CA ARG A 98 -9.68 -2.21 14.38
C ARG A 98 -9.27 -3.24 13.34
N ILE A 99 -8.91 -2.81 12.13
CA ILE A 99 -8.49 -3.70 11.04
C ILE A 99 -7.26 -4.51 11.44
N LEU A 100 -6.27 -3.89 12.10
CA LEU A 100 -5.07 -4.59 12.58
C LEU A 100 -5.42 -5.67 13.62
N LEU A 101 -6.27 -5.34 14.58
CA LEU A 101 -6.67 -6.27 15.65
C LEU A 101 -7.61 -7.39 15.15
N ASN A 102 -8.35 -7.14 14.07
CA ASN A 102 -9.15 -8.17 13.38
C ASN A 102 -8.25 -9.18 12.66
N GLU A 103 -7.18 -8.73 12.01
CA GLU A 103 -6.25 -9.59 11.27
C GLU A 103 -5.54 -10.62 12.17
N GLU A 104 -4.98 -10.18 13.30
CA GLU A 104 -4.16 -11.04 14.17
C GLU A 104 -4.23 -10.54 15.62
N ASP A 105 -4.09 -11.46 16.58
CA ASP A 105 -4.02 -11.10 17.99
C ASP A 105 -2.65 -10.47 18.31
N MET A 106 -2.61 -9.14 18.33
CA MET A 106 -1.39 -8.35 18.46
C MET A 106 -1.57 -7.18 19.45
N ASN A 107 -0.46 -6.57 19.85
CA ASN A 107 -0.48 -5.27 20.50
C ASN A 107 -0.45 -4.17 19.42
N VAL A 108 -1.31 -3.17 19.51
CA VAL A 108 -1.27 -1.97 18.65
C VAL A 108 -0.98 -0.76 19.53
N ILE A 109 0.12 -0.06 19.27
CA ILE A 109 0.52 1.15 19.97
C ILE A 109 0.38 2.32 19.00
N VAL A 110 -0.64 3.15 19.22
CA VAL A 110 -0.77 4.43 18.54
C VAL A 110 0.14 5.44 19.22
N VAL A 111 1.06 6.01 18.45
CA VAL A 111 1.97 7.06 18.89
C VAL A 111 1.32 8.41 18.61
N ASP A 112 0.70 8.99 19.63
CA ASP A 112 0.22 10.35 19.58
C ASP A 112 1.35 11.31 19.94
N TRP A 113 1.90 11.96 18.92
CA TRP A 113 2.89 13.02 19.07
C TRP A 113 2.32 14.35 18.58
N SER A 114 0.99 14.52 18.66
CA SER A 114 0.27 15.69 18.13
C SER A 114 0.81 17.01 18.67
N ARG A 115 1.30 17.05 19.92
CA ARG A 115 1.96 18.23 20.48
C ARG A 115 3.22 18.64 19.71
N GLY A 116 4.01 17.69 19.22
CA GLY A 116 5.17 17.95 18.37
C GLY A 116 4.85 18.09 16.88
N ALA A 117 3.69 17.61 16.43
CA ALA A 117 3.23 17.64 15.03
C ALA A 117 2.33 18.85 14.69
N THR A 118 1.75 19.50 15.70
CA THR A 118 0.79 20.60 15.57
C THR A 118 1.50 21.93 15.66
N THR A 119 1.83 22.48 14.50
CA THR A 119 2.55 23.74 14.36
C THR A 119 2.31 24.28 12.96
N PHE A 120 2.43 25.59 12.75
CA PHE A 120 2.47 26.16 11.39
C PHE A 120 3.87 26.03 10.76
N ILE A 121 4.90 25.80 11.56
CA ILE A 121 6.29 25.77 11.12
C ILE A 121 6.66 24.31 10.78
N TYR A 122 6.48 23.91 9.53
CA TYR A 122 6.78 22.55 9.07
C TYR A 122 8.20 22.08 9.44
N ASN A 123 9.21 22.96 9.31
CA ASN A 123 10.59 22.66 9.68
C ASN A 123 10.75 22.29 11.17
N ARG A 124 9.88 22.80 12.04
CA ARG A 124 9.86 22.45 13.47
C ARG A 124 9.33 21.04 13.67
N ALA A 125 8.21 20.68 13.03
CA ALA A 125 7.70 19.30 13.03
C ALA A 125 8.76 18.32 12.48
N VAL A 126 9.46 18.69 11.41
CA VAL A 126 10.60 17.91 10.86
C VAL A 126 11.68 17.70 11.91
N LYS A 127 12.12 18.74 12.63
CA LYS A 127 13.12 18.60 13.70
C LYS A 127 12.62 17.74 14.86
N ASN A 128 11.33 17.83 15.18
CA ASN A 128 10.71 17.06 16.26
C ASN A 128 10.68 15.56 15.97
N THR A 129 10.67 15.12 14.70
CA THR A 129 10.69 13.68 14.36
C THR A 129 11.83 12.91 15.04
N ARG A 130 13.05 13.48 15.10
CA ARG A 130 14.18 12.87 15.79
C ARG A 130 13.98 12.81 17.30
N LYS A 131 13.41 13.86 17.90
CA LYS A 131 13.13 13.91 19.34
C LYS A 131 12.08 12.86 19.73
N VAL A 132 11.04 12.70 18.92
CA VAL A 132 10.03 11.64 19.11
C VAL A 132 10.69 10.27 18.99
N ALA A 133 11.55 10.04 17.99
CA ALA A 133 12.27 8.77 17.86
C ALA A 133 13.14 8.44 19.08
N VAL A 134 13.85 9.43 19.65
CA VAL A 134 14.60 9.24 20.91
C VAL A 134 13.66 8.88 22.06
N SER A 135 12.53 9.58 22.21
CA SER A 135 11.50 9.27 23.21
C SER A 135 11.01 7.82 23.08
N LEU A 136 10.61 7.42 21.88
CA LEU A 136 10.16 6.05 21.58
C LEU A 136 11.25 5.01 21.91
N SER A 137 12.53 5.32 21.65
CA SER A 137 13.63 4.40 21.96
C SER A 137 13.76 4.09 23.45
N VAL A 138 13.42 5.04 24.34
CA VAL A 138 13.42 4.81 25.80
C VAL A 138 12.33 3.81 26.17
N HIS A 139 11.12 3.98 25.64
CA HIS A 139 10.01 3.07 25.86
C HIS A 139 10.29 1.67 25.30
N ILE A 140 10.87 1.58 24.10
CA ILE A 140 11.26 0.31 23.50
C ILE A 140 12.30 -0.40 24.37
N LYS A 141 13.34 0.29 24.84
CA LYS A 141 14.32 -0.30 25.77
C LYS A 141 13.65 -0.85 27.03
N ASN A 142 12.60 -0.19 27.54
CA ASN A 142 11.84 -0.71 28.67
C ASN A 142 11.03 -1.98 28.31
N LEU A 143 10.40 -2.04 27.13
CA LEU A 143 9.74 -3.25 26.65
C LEU A 143 10.70 -4.43 26.52
N LEU A 144 11.92 -4.18 26.02
CA LEU A 144 12.96 -5.22 25.90
C LEU A 144 13.37 -5.77 27.27
N LYS A 145 13.47 -4.93 28.30
CA LYS A 145 13.71 -5.38 29.68
C LYS A 145 12.63 -6.32 30.21
N HIS A 146 11.40 -6.17 29.72
CA HIS A 146 10.28 -7.05 30.07
C HIS A 146 10.15 -8.27 29.14
N GLY A 147 11.11 -8.49 28.23
CA GLY A 147 11.15 -9.67 27.36
C GLY A 147 10.45 -9.52 26.01
N ALA A 148 10.08 -8.30 25.59
CA ALA A 148 9.69 -8.08 24.20
C ALA A 148 10.90 -8.22 23.27
N SER A 149 10.65 -8.49 21.99
CA SER A 149 11.69 -8.60 20.96
C SER A 149 11.54 -7.54 19.86
N LEU A 150 12.66 -6.95 19.44
CA LEU A 150 12.69 -6.02 18.30
C LEU A 150 12.18 -6.67 17.00
N ASP A 151 12.33 -7.99 16.87
CA ASP A 151 11.88 -8.75 15.70
C ASP A 151 10.36 -8.81 15.57
N ASN A 152 9.66 -8.68 16.69
CA ASN A 152 8.20 -8.68 16.73
C ASN A 152 7.62 -7.28 16.51
N PHE A 153 8.46 -6.25 16.30
CA PHE A 153 7.99 -4.89 16.11
C PHE A 153 7.78 -4.55 14.64
N HIS A 154 6.58 -4.07 14.34
CA HIS A 154 6.21 -3.56 13.02
C HIS A 154 5.81 -2.09 13.13
N PHE A 155 6.66 -1.20 12.67
CA PHE A 155 6.37 0.23 12.63
C PHE A 155 5.63 0.59 11.35
N ILE A 156 4.48 1.23 11.45
CA ILE A 156 3.71 1.77 10.34
C ILE A 156 3.70 3.28 10.49
N GLY A 157 4.51 3.96 9.68
CA GLY A 157 4.65 5.40 9.74
C GLY A 157 4.00 6.08 8.54
N VAL A 158 3.17 7.09 8.78
CA VAL A 158 2.52 7.89 7.74
C VAL A 158 3.24 9.23 7.60
N SER A 159 3.65 9.61 6.40
CA SER A 159 4.29 10.91 6.15
C SER A 159 5.52 11.14 7.04
N LEU A 160 5.56 12.19 7.88
CA LEU A 160 6.63 12.38 8.87
C LEU A 160 6.81 11.18 9.81
N GLY A 161 5.74 10.45 10.12
CA GLY A 161 5.77 9.24 10.93
C GLY A 161 6.65 8.14 10.31
N ALA A 162 6.73 8.06 8.98
CA ALA A 162 7.62 7.11 8.30
C ALA A 162 9.10 7.38 8.61
N HIS A 163 9.48 8.66 8.68
CA HIS A 163 10.84 9.05 9.07
C HIS A 163 11.10 8.86 10.56
N ILE A 164 10.10 9.07 11.43
CA ILE A 164 10.20 8.71 12.85
C ILE A 164 10.52 7.22 12.99
N SER A 165 9.77 6.35 12.30
CA SER A 165 10.04 4.91 12.27
C SER A 165 11.47 4.59 11.82
N GLY A 166 11.94 5.23 10.76
CA GLY A 166 13.32 5.08 10.28
C GLY A 166 14.37 5.55 11.30
N PHE A 167 14.13 6.66 12.01
CA PHE A 167 15.04 7.14 13.06
C PHE A 167 15.07 6.21 14.28
N VAL A 168 13.93 5.62 14.66
CA VAL A 168 13.90 4.57 15.68
C VAL A 168 14.73 3.37 15.21
N GLY A 169 14.54 2.94 13.96
CA GLY A 169 15.31 1.87 13.33
C GLY A 169 16.82 2.06 13.41
N LYS A 170 17.30 3.28 13.14
CA LYS A 170 18.72 3.64 13.27
C LYS A 170 19.24 3.54 14.71
N ILE A 171 18.46 3.95 15.70
CA ILE A 171 18.84 3.85 17.11
C ILE A 171 19.05 2.39 17.52
N PHE A 172 18.26 1.48 16.93
CA PHE A 172 18.39 0.04 17.14
C PHE A 172 19.18 -0.67 16.03
N HIS A 173 20.03 0.05 15.29
CA HIS A 173 20.96 -0.52 14.30
C HIS A 173 20.30 -1.45 13.27
N GLY A 174 19.11 -1.07 12.79
CA GLY A 174 18.38 -1.84 11.78
C GLY A 174 17.73 -3.14 12.28
N GLN A 175 17.71 -3.37 13.60
CA GLN A 175 17.22 -4.64 14.18
C GLN A 175 15.70 -4.71 14.36
N LEU A 176 14.95 -3.66 13.99
CA LEU A 176 13.48 -3.72 14.00
C LEU A 176 12.98 -4.79 13.02
N GLY A 177 11.90 -5.49 13.36
CA GLY A 177 11.33 -6.55 12.54
C GLY A 177 10.85 -6.10 11.16
N ARG A 178 10.02 -5.04 11.13
CA ARG A 178 9.50 -4.42 9.91
C ARG A 178 9.23 -2.92 10.07
N ILE A 179 9.50 -2.13 9.04
CA ILE A 179 8.98 -0.77 8.88
C ILE A 179 8.14 -0.71 7.59
N THR A 180 6.92 -0.19 7.68
CA THR A 180 6.12 0.21 6.53
C THR A 180 6.03 1.74 6.48
N GLY A 181 6.51 2.34 5.39
CA GLY A 181 6.36 3.77 5.10
C GLY A 181 5.13 4.03 4.24
N LEU A 182 4.14 4.74 4.78
CA LEU A 182 2.93 5.14 4.06
C LEU A 182 3.08 6.59 3.61
N ASP A 183 3.44 6.76 2.34
CA ASP A 183 3.77 8.02 1.68
C ASP A 183 4.74 8.90 2.51
N PRO A 184 5.99 8.46 2.72
CA PRO A 184 6.96 9.20 3.54
C PRO A 184 7.16 10.63 3.01
N ALA A 185 7.30 11.61 3.90
CA ALA A 185 7.32 13.01 3.50
C ALA A 185 8.53 13.37 2.63
N GLY A 186 8.32 13.96 1.46
CA GLY A 186 9.38 14.48 0.59
C GLY A 186 10.03 15.77 1.12
N PRO A 187 9.25 16.82 1.46
CA PRO A 187 9.82 18.10 1.88
C PRO A 187 10.76 17.95 3.08
N ARG A 188 12.00 18.44 2.93
CA ARG A 188 13.13 18.33 3.88
C ARG A 188 13.79 16.94 4.02
N PHE A 189 13.33 15.92 3.30
CA PHE A 189 13.91 14.57 3.30
C PHE A 189 14.37 14.10 1.91
N SER A 190 13.75 14.58 0.83
CA SER A 190 14.22 14.35 -0.54
C SER A 190 15.67 14.79 -0.70
N ARG A 191 16.43 13.99 -1.44
CA ARG A 191 17.87 14.15 -1.72
C ARG A 191 18.72 14.23 -0.46
N LYS A 192 18.21 13.79 0.69
CA LYS A 192 18.99 13.66 1.92
C LYS A 192 19.65 12.29 2.01
N PRO A 193 20.83 12.22 2.65
CA PRO A 193 21.52 10.96 2.88
C PRO A 193 20.70 10.02 3.78
N PRO A 194 20.96 8.70 3.72
CA PRO A 194 20.22 7.68 4.48
C PRO A 194 20.07 7.99 5.97
N TYR A 195 21.11 8.52 6.64
CA TYR A 195 21.05 8.87 8.07
C TYR A 195 20.03 9.96 8.43
N SER A 196 19.52 10.70 7.45
CA SER A 196 18.60 11.84 7.64
C SER A 196 17.15 11.56 7.25
N ARG A 197 16.81 10.34 6.81
CA ARG A 197 15.46 9.95 6.40
C ARG A 197 15.23 8.45 6.65
N LEU A 198 14.06 7.93 6.29
CA LEU A 198 13.82 6.50 6.24
C LEU A 198 14.71 5.87 5.17
N ASP A 199 15.25 4.69 5.45
CA ASP A 199 16.07 3.90 4.54
C ASP A 199 15.88 2.40 4.80
N TYR A 200 16.17 1.55 3.82
CA TYR A 200 15.92 0.12 3.90
C TYR A 200 16.74 -0.56 5.00
N THR A 201 17.86 0.06 5.38
CA THR A 201 18.75 -0.38 6.46
C THR A 201 18.17 -0.18 7.86
N ASP A 202 17.03 0.49 8.01
CA ASP A 202 16.44 0.84 9.30
C ASP A 202 15.68 -0.32 9.96
N ALA A 203 15.45 -1.43 9.25
CA ALA A 203 14.82 -2.63 9.79
C ALA A 203 15.22 -3.87 8.99
N LYS A 204 14.95 -5.05 9.55
CA LYS A 204 15.11 -6.34 8.85
C LYS A 204 14.23 -6.45 7.61
N PHE A 205 13.17 -5.64 7.49
CA PHE A 205 12.38 -5.49 6.28
C PHE A 205 11.73 -4.10 6.25
N VAL A 206 11.84 -3.41 5.12
CA VAL A 206 11.26 -2.09 4.91
C VAL A 206 10.47 -2.10 3.62
N ASP A 207 9.18 -1.79 3.68
CA ASP A 207 8.32 -1.63 2.51
C ASP A 207 7.69 -0.24 2.50
N VAL A 208 7.56 0.36 1.32
CA VAL A 208 7.06 1.74 1.20
C VAL A 208 5.99 1.82 0.13
N ILE A 209 4.91 2.55 0.41
CA ILE A 209 3.87 2.88 -0.56
C ILE A 209 3.97 4.37 -0.85
N HIS A 210 4.31 4.71 -2.08
CA HIS A 210 4.39 6.09 -2.59
C HIS A 210 3.10 6.42 -3.33
N SER A 211 2.33 7.38 -2.82
CA SER A 211 1.04 7.75 -3.43
C SER A 211 0.94 9.20 -3.89
N ASP A 212 1.85 10.07 -3.47
CA ASP A 212 1.88 11.49 -3.81
C ASP A 212 3.32 12.01 -3.96
N SER A 213 4.18 11.28 -4.68
CA SER A 213 5.61 11.61 -4.89
C SER A 213 5.87 12.93 -5.61
N ASN A 214 4.88 13.49 -6.31
CA ASN A 214 4.94 14.82 -6.92
C ASN A 214 4.33 15.93 -6.03
N GLY A 215 3.82 15.58 -4.85
CA GLY A 215 3.19 16.47 -3.89
C GLY A 215 3.94 16.49 -2.56
N LEU A 216 3.40 15.82 -1.55
CA LEU A 216 3.98 15.75 -0.20
C LEU A 216 4.89 14.55 0.02
N GLY A 217 4.77 13.51 -0.81
CA GLY A 217 5.54 12.28 -0.73
C GLY A 217 6.97 12.44 -1.27
N ILE A 218 7.88 11.62 -0.77
CA ILE A 218 9.22 11.46 -1.34
C ILE A 218 9.14 10.62 -2.62
N GLN A 219 9.99 10.93 -3.60
CA GLN A 219 10.01 10.22 -4.88
C GLN A 219 10.99 9.04 -4.86
N GLU A 220 12.12 9.22 -4.20
CA GLU A 220 13.19 8.25 -4.15
C GLU A 220 12.74 6.97 -3.44
N PRO A 221 13.09 5.77 -3.97
CA PRO A 221 12.83 4.53 -3.27
C PRO A 221 13.60 4.51 -1.95
N LEU A 222 12.97 4.02 -0.89
CA LEU A 222 13.50 3.98 0.46
C LEU A 222 13.51 2.57 1.06
N GLY A 223 12.71 1.64 0.53
CA GLY A 223 12.55 0.31 1.08
C GLY A 223 13.44 -0.77 0.47
N HIS A 224 13.25 -1.99 0.95
CA HIS A 224 13.60 -3.20 0.20
C HIS A 224 12.68 -3.35 -1.02
N ILE A 225 11.43 -2.90 -0.87
CA ILE A 225 10.45 -2.77 -1.94
C ILE A 225 9.67 -1.47 -1.80
N ASP A 226 9.49 -0.79 -2.94
CA ASP A 226 8.79 0.49 -3.04
C ASP A 226 7.66 0.37 -4.06
N PHE A 227 6.42 0.49 -3.59
CA PHE A 227 5.19 0.41 -4.38
C PHE A 227 4.76 1.80 -4.84
N TYR A 228 4.46 1.93 -6.13
CA TYR A 228 4.01 3.18 -6.75
C TYR A 228 2.61 3.00 -7.39
N PRO A 229 1.53 2.90 -6.58
CA PRO A 229 0.16 2.86 -7.10
C PRO A 229 -0.14 4.07 -7.99
N ASN A 230 -0.67 3.81 -9.18
CA ASN A 230 -1.00 4.81 -10.20
C ASN A 230 0.21 5.69 -10.57
N GLY A 231 1.40 5.07 -10.62
CA GLY A 231 2.68 5.75 -10.83
C GLY A 231 3.18 6.56 -9.64
N GLY A 232 2.52 6.45 -8.48
CA GLY A 232 2.85 7.10 -7.22
C GLY A 232 2.59 8.61 -7.18
N ASN A 233 1.73 9.12 -8.06
CA ASN A 233 1.49 10.57 -8.19
C ASN A 233 0.02 10.94 -7.97
N LYS A 234 -0.80 10.85 -9.02
CA LYS A 234 -2.22 11.21 -8.95
C LYS A 234 -3.05 9.94 -8.80
N GLN A 235 -3.88 9.90 -7.77
CA GLN A 235 -4.66 8.73 -7.43
C GLN A 235 -6.08 8.88 -8.00
N PRO A 236 -6.64 7.85 -8.66
CA PRO A 236 -8.01 7.86 -9.14
C PRO A 236 -8.99 8.18 -7.99
N GLY A 237 -10.10 8.86 -8.31
CA GLY A 237 -11.10 9.28 -7.31
C GLY A 237 -10.73 10.51 -6.48
N CYS A 238 -9.46 10.96 -6.50
CA CYS A 238 -9.09 12.24 -5.90
C CYS A 238 -9.50 13.42 -6.80
N PRO A 239 -9.68 14.63 -6.24
CA PRO A 239 -9.88 15.84 -7.04
C PRO A 239 -8.82 15.95 -8.14
N LYS A 240 -9.19 16.42 -9.33
CA LYS A 240 -8.26 16.46 -10.48
C LYS A 240 -7.39 17.73 -10.53
N SER A 241 -7.80 18.77 -9.83
CA SER A 241 -7.23 20.11 -9.96
C SER A 241 -6.47 20.55 -8.71
N ILE A 242 -5.31 21.17 -8.92
CA ILE A 242 -4.56 21.86 -7.86
C ILE A 242 -5.35 23.03 -7.26
N PHE A 243 -6.34 23.58 -7.97
CA PHE A 243 -7.25 24.60 -7.44
C PHE A 243 -8.15 24.07 -6.31
N SER A 244 -8.28 22.75 -6.15
CA SER A 244 -8.87 22.14 -4.94
C SER A 244 -7.92 22.20 -3.71
N GLY A 245 -6.74 22.82 -3.86
CA GLY A 245 -5.82 23.18 -2.80
C GLY A 245 -5.40 22.00 -1.93
N ILE A 246 -5.50 22.19 -0.61
CA ILE A 246 -5.08 21.19 0.37
C ILE A 246 -5.83 19.86 0.24
N GLN A 247 -7.07 19.86 -0.30
CA GLN A 247 -7.84 18.62 -0.46
C GLN A 247 -7.32 17.75 -1.61
N PHE A 248 -6.82 18.35 -2.70
CA PHE A 248 -6.16 17.62 -3.78
C PHE A 248 -4.96 16.82 -3.25
N ILE A 249 -4.04 17.53 -2.60
CA ILE A 249 -2.80 16.97 -2.08
C ILE A 249 -3.08 15.98 -0.95
N LYS A 250 -3.98 16.33 -0.02
CA LYS A 250 -4.35 15.45 1.10
C LYS A 250 -4.96 14.14 0.61
N CYS A 251 -5.80 14.15 -0.42
CA CYS A 251 -6.40 12.92 -0.93
C CYS A 251 -5.36 11.96 -1.51
N ASN A 252 -4.46 12.44 -2.37
CA ASN A 252 -3.39 11.61 -2.94
C ASN A 252 -2.47 11.09 -1.84
N HIS A 253 -2.07 11.95 -0.90
CA HIS A 253 -1.15 11.62 0.19
C HIS A 253 -1.72 10.61 1.20
N GLN A 254 -3.05 10.59 1.39
CA GLN A 254 -3.71 9.62 2.26
C GLN A 254 -3.98 8.27 1.57
N ARG A 255 -3.82 8.18 0.24
CA ARG A 255 -4.10 6.94 -0.50
C ARG A 255 -3.24 5.76 -0.02
N ALA A 256 -1.97 5.97 0.30
CA ALA A 256 -1.11 4.91 0.85
C ALA A 256 -1.72 4.26 2.11
N VAL A 257 -2.34 5.05 2.99
CA VAL A 257 -3.02 4.54 4.19
C VAL A 257 -4.22 3.67 3.82
N HIS A 258 -5.07 4.18 2.93
CA HIS A 258 -6.29 3.48 2.53
C HIS A 258 -6.00 2.19 1.74
N LEU A 259 -4.96 2.17 0.90
CA LEU A 259 -4.54 0.95 0.21
C LEU A 259 -3.96 -0.09 1.19
N PHE A 260 -3.16 0.35 2.17
CA PHE A 260 -2.66 -0.57 3.19
C PHE A 260 -3.79 -1.17 4.03
N MET A 261 -4.76 -0.35 4.46
CA MET A 261 -5.96 -0.83 5.16
C MET A 261 -6.78 -1.79 4.28
N ALA A 262 -7.03 -1.45 3.01
CA ALA A 262 -7.77 -2.32 2.09
C ALA A 262 -7.07 -3.66 1.86
N SER A 263 -5.74 -3.70 1.89
CA SER A 263 -4.96 -4.96 1.77
C SER A 263 -5.11 -5.92 2.95
N LEU A 264 -5.66 -5.44 4.07
CA LEU A 264 -5.98 -6.21 5.27
C LEU A 264 -7.47 -6.55 5.36
N GLU A 265 -8.32 -5.57 5.07
CA GLU A 265 -9.76 -5.67 5.30
C GLU A 265 -10.51 -6.41 4.16
N THR A 266 -9.87 -6.57 3.00
CA THR A 266 -10.53 -7.09 1.80
C THR A 266 -9.70 -8.14 1.08
N ASN A 267 -10.35 -8.86 0.15
CA ASN A 267 -9.69 -9.82 -0.73
C ASN A 267 -9.03 -9.17 -1.96
N CYS A 268 -8.89 -7.83 -2.01
CA CYS A 268 -8.20 -7.16 -3.11
C CYS A 268 -6.75 -7.65 -3.18
N ASN A 269 -6.43 -8.43 -4.21
CA ASN A 269 -5.07 -8.86 -4.46
C ASN A 269 -4.32 -7.79 -5.27
N PHE A 270 -3.76 -6.81 -4.56
CA PHE A 270 -2.98 -5.70 -5.14
C PHE A 270 -1.61 -6.16 -5.67
N ILE A 271 -1.63 -7.04 -6.67
CA ILE A 271 -0.42 -7.47 -7.35
C ILE A 271 0.27 -6.27 -8.00
N SER A 272 1.59 -6.28 -7.95
CA SER A 272 2.43 -5.17 -8.37
C SER A 272 3.60 -5.68 -9.21
N PHE A 273 3.92 -4.96 -10.27
CA PHE A 273 4.84 -5.41 -11.31
C PHE A 273 6.21 -4.75 -11.16
N PRO A 274 7.31 -5.53 -11.08
CA PRO A 274 8.66 -5.00 -10.99
C PRO A 274 9.10 -4.39 -12.31
N CYS A 275 9.14 -3.06 -12.38
CA CYS A 275 9.51 -2.33 -13.59
C CYS A 275 10.51 -1.23 -13.26
N ARG A 276 11.31 -0.80 -14.25
CA ARG A 276 12.27 0.31 -14.07
C ARG A 276 11.58 1.67 -14.01
N SER A 277 10.44 1.79 -14.67
CA SER A 277 9.64 3.01 -14.69
C SER A 277 8.16 2.70 -14.86
N TYR A 278 7.32 3.66 -14.49
CA TYR A 278 5.88 3.59 -14.74
C TYR A 278 5.55 3.59 -16.24
N LYS A 279 6.44 4.15 -17.09
CA LYS A 279 6.32 4.07 -18.54
C LYS A 279 6.49 2.62 -19.01
N ASP A 280 7.53 1.93 -18.56
CA ASP A 280 7.79 0.53 -18.95
C ASP A 280 6.66 -0.41 -18.50
N TYR A 281 6.11 -0.13 -17.32
CA TYR A 281 4.89 -0.78 -16.81
C TYR A 281 3.71 -0.60 -17.77
N LYS A 282 3.42 0.64 -18.19
CA LYS A 282 2.34 0.93 -19.14
C LYS A 282 2.57 0.34 -20.54
N THR A 283 3.81 0.02 -20.90
CA THR A 283 4.13 -0.65 -22.18
C THR A 283 4.20 -2.17 -22.07
N SER A 284 3.73 -2.77 -20.95
CA SER A 284 3.69 -4.22 -20.75
C SER A 284 5.05 -4.93 -20.76
N LEU A 285 6.15 -4.23 -20.47
CA LEU A 285 7.52 -4.79 -20.56
C LEU A 285 7.95 -5.68 -19.38
N CYS A 286 7.14 -5.77 -18.33
CA CYS A 286 7.53 -6.32 -17.03
C CYS A 286 6.41 -7.15 -16.37
N VAL A 287 5.61 -7.84 -17.19
CA VAL A 287 4.39 -8.55 -16.75
C VAL A 287 4.64 -9.93 -16.13
N ASP A 288 5.81 -10.54 -16.38
CA ASP A 288 6.04 -11.95 -16.06
C ASP A 288 6.42 -12.19 -14.58
N CYS A 289 6.95 -11.16 -13.90
CA CYS A 289 7.41 -11.25 -12.50
C CYS A 289 8.43 -12.38 -12.21
N ASP A 290 9.03 -12.99 -13.25
CA ASP A 290 9.99 -14.13 -13.17
C ASP A 290 11.13 -13.91 -12.19
N CYS A 291 11.48 -12.65 -11.95
CA CYS A 291 12.53 -12.28 -11.00
C CYS A 291 12.19 -12.64 -9.54
N PHE A 292 10.96 -13.08 -9.26
CA PHE A 292 10.53 -13.57 -7.95
C PHE A 292 10.48 -15.11 -7.85
N LYS A 293 11.03 -15.82 -8.86
CA LYS A 293 11.12 -17.28 -8.90
C LYS A 293 9.73 -17.92 -8.73
N GLU A 294 9.60 -18.86 -7.80
CA GLU A 294 8.33 -19.52 -7.45
C GLU A 294 7.30 -18.57 -6.83
N LYS A 295 7.73 -17.41 -6.31
CA LYS A 295 6.78 -16.41 -5.82
C LYS A 295 6.22 -15.65 -7.02
N SER A 296 4.88 -15.53 -7.06
CA SER A 296 4.17 -14.65 -8.00
C SER A 296 4.60 -13.19 -7.85
N CYS A 297 3.98 -12.28 -8.60
CA CYS A 297 4.18 -10.84 -8.42
C CYS A 297 4.01 -10.38 -6.96
N PRO A 298 4.84 -9.42 -6.50
CA PRO A 298 4.69 -8.77 -5.20
C PRO A 298 3.28 -8.24 -4.95
N ARG A 299 2.87 -8.20 -3.68
CA ARG A 299 1.55 -7.69 -3.27
C ARG A 299 1.71 -6.47 -2.37
N LEU A 300 1.03 -5.39 -2.71
CA LEU A 300 1.03 -4.16 -1.93
C LEU A 300 0.39 -4.40 -0.55
N GLY A 301 0.97 -3.78 0.48
CA GLY A 301 0.38 -3.70 1.81
C GLY A 301 0.86 -4.79 2.77
N TYR A 302 -0.05 -5.32 3.59
CA TYR A 302 0.35 -6.19 4.70
C TYR A 302 1.06 -7.47 4.25
N GLN A 303 0.67 -8.01 3.09
CA GLN A 303 1.24 -9.22 2.49
C GLN A 303 2.64 -9.02 1.89
N ALA A 304 3.18 -7.80 1.80
CA ALA A 304 4.55 -7.57 1.32
C ALA A 304 5.60 -8.35 2.14
N LYS A 305 5.31 -8.70 3.40
CA LYS A 305 6.15 -9.56 4.26
C LYS A 305 6.50 -10.91 3.62
N LEU A 306 5.64 -11.44 2.76
CA LEU A 306 5.85 -12.74 2.09
C LEU A 306 7.05 -12.74 1.14
N PHE A 307 7.48 -11.55 0.70
CA PHE A 307 8.56 -11.36 -0.26
C PHE A 307 9.90 -11.01 0.42
N LYS A 308 9.95 -10.90 1.76
CA LYS A 308 11.14 -10.51 2.53
C LYS A 308 12.39 -11.34 2.16
N GLY A 309 12.27 -12.66 2.09
CA GLY A 309 13.40 -13.55 1.78
C GLY A 309 13.98 -13.31 0.39
N VAL A 310 13.11 -13.33 -0.63
CA VAL A 310 13.51 -13.12 -2.03
C VAL A 310 14.09 -11.72 -2.24
N LEU A 311 13.51 -10.70 -1.62
CA LEU A 311 14.00 -9.32 -1.72
C LEU A 311 15.39 -9.16 -1.10
N LYS A 312 15.68 -9.85 0.02
CA LYS A 312 17.01 -9.82 0.64
C LYS A 312 18.08 -10.48 -0.24
N GLU A 313 17.81 -11.69 -0.73
CA GLU A 313 18.72 -12.42 -1.64
C GLU A 313 19.09 -11.54 -2.85
N ARG A 314 18.11 -10.82 -3.41
CA ARG A 314 18.33 -9.92 -4.54
C ARG A 314 19.24 -8.74 -4.21
N MET A 315 19.15 -8.21 -2.99
CA MET A 315 19.97 -7.08 -2.56
C MET A 315 21.44 -7.47 -2.28
N GLU A 316 21.70 -8.72 -1.88
CA GLU A 316 23.06 -9.23 -1.65
C GLU A 316 23.91 -9.27 -2.93
N GLY A 317 23.29 -9.63 -4.07
CA GLY A 317 23.98 -9.70 -5.37
C GLY A 317 24.11 -8.36 -6.09
N ARG A 318 23.11 -7.47 -5.96
CA ARG A 318 23.12 -6.09 -6.48
C ARG A 318 22.23 -5.23 -5.58
N PRO A 319 22.69 -4.09 -5.03
CA PRO A 319 21.87 -3.19 -4.22
C PRO A 319 20.87 -2.37 -5.09
N LEU A 320 20.19 -3.02 -6.02
CA LEU A 320 19.11 -2.42 -6.79
C LEU A 320 17.85 -2.46 -5.93
N ARG A 321 17.34 -1.26 -5.60
CA ARG A 321 16.06 -1.10 -4.93
C ARG A 321 14.94 -1.62 -5.82
N THR A 322 14.02 -2.38 -5.25
CA THR A 322 12.94 -3.01 -6.01
C THR A 322 11.75 -2.06 -6.08
N THR A 323 11.56 -1.42 -7.23
CA THR A 323 10.38 -0.59 -7.51
C THR A 323 9.31 -1.42 -8.21
N VAL A 324 8.07 -1.33 -7.72
CA VAL A 324 6.93 -2.03 -8.30
C VAL A 324 5.75 -1.10 -8.55
N PHE A 325 5.01 -1.36 -9.62
CA PHE A 325 3.89 -0.53 -10.07
C PHE A 325 2.60 -1.33 -10.14
N LEU A 326 1.49 -0.65 -9.89
CA LEU A 326 0.13 -1.13 -10.05
C LEU A 326 -0.75 0.09 -10.28
N ASP A 327 -1.95 -0.13 -10.79
CA ASP A 327 -3.03 0.84 -10.88
C ASP A 327 -4.19 0.34 -10.05
N THR A 328 -5.03 1.27 -9.60
CA THR A 328 -6.15 0.95 -8.72
C THR A 328 -7.41 1.61 -9.23
N SER A 329 -8.57 1.16 -8.75
CA SER A 329 -9.80 1.92 -8.94
C SER A 329 -9.81 3.17 -8.04
N GLY A 330 -10.74 4.10 -8.31
CA GLY A 330 -10.84 5.35 -7.55
C GLY A 330 -11.63 5.27 -6.25
N THR A 331 -12.42 4.21 -6.08
CA THR A 331 -13.37 4.02 -4.98
C THR A 331 -12.96 2.83 -4.13
N TYR A 332 -13.19 2.91 -2.82
CA TYR A 332 -12.86 1.82 -1.90
C TYR A 332 -13.63 0.55 -2.33
N PRO A 333 -13.01 -0.63 -2.40
CA PRO A 333 -11.69 -1.00 -1.85
C PRO A 333 -10.49 -0.89 -2.82
N PHE A 334 -10.62 -0.17 -3.94
CA PHE A 334 -9.55 0.08 -4.91
C PHE A 334 -9.08 -1.14 -5.73
N CYS A 335 -9.77 -2.27 -5.60
CA CYS A 335 -9.54 -3.50 -6.34
C CYS A 335 -9.47 -3.25 -7.85
N THR A 336 -8.52 -3.91 -8.51
CA THR A 336 -8.47 -4.09 -9.96
C THR A 336 -7.87 -5.46 -10.27
N TYR A 337 -8.20 -6.00 -11.42
CA TYR A 337 -7.87 -7.36 -11.82
C TYR A 337 -7.07 -7.34 -13.12
N TYR A 338 -5.93 -8.01 -13.14
CA TYR A 338 -5.01 -8.02 -14.26
C TYR A 338 -5.05 -9.34 -15.00
N PHE A 339 -5.07 -9.22 -16.31
CA PHE A 339 -4.78 -10.29 -17.24
C PHE A 339 -3.59 -9.88 -18.12
N VAL A 340 -2.85 -10.88 -18.58
CA VAL A 340 -1.92 -10.71 -19.71
C VAL A 340 -2.47 -11.47 -20.90
N LEU A 341 -2.54 -10.79 -22.05
CA LEU A 341 -2.80 -11.39 -23.34
C LEU A 341 -1.46 -11.49 -24.10
N SER A 342 -0.97 -12.72 -24.25
CA SER A 342 0.19 -13.06 -25.08
C SER A 342 -0.28 -13.44 -26.48
N ILE A 343 0.33 -12.85 -27.50
CA ILE A 343 0.01 -13.07 -28.91
C ILE A 343 1.31 -13.42 -29.64
N ILE A 344 1.39 -14.61 -30.19
CA ILE A 344 2.52 -15.04 -31.03
C ILE A 344 2.13 -14.87 -32.50
N VAL A 345 2.88 -14.05 -33.21
CA VAL A 345 2.71 -13.82 -34.65
C VAL A 345 3.81 -14.55 -35.42
N PRO A 346 3.47 -15.27 -36.51
CA PRO A 346 4.47 -15.98 -37.31
C PRO A 346 5.37 -15.03 -38.10
N ASP A 347 4.82 -13.89 -38.54
CA ASP A 347 5.45 -12.97 -39.49
C ASP A 347 5.59 -11.55 -38.93
N LYS A 348 6.59 -10.82 -39.43
CA LYS A 348 6.85 -9.40 -39.09
C LYS A 348 5.84 -8.42 -39.70
N THR A 349 4.76 -8.90 -40.34
CA THR A 349 3.78 -8.05 -41.03
C THR A 349 2.87 -7.29 -40.07
N MET A 350 2.72 -7.77 -38.83
CA MET A 350 1.85 -7.15 -37.81
C MET A 350 2.56 -6.13 -36.91
N MET A 351 3.85 -5.81 -37.18
CA MET A 351 4.70 -5.08 -36.23
C MET A 351 4.34 -3.60 -36.03
N ASP A 352 3.61 -3.02 -36.98
CA ASP A 352 3.16 -1.63 -36.90
C ASP A 352 1.69 -1.51 -36.48
N GLY A 353 1.03 -2.59 -36.05
CA GLY A 353 -0.35 -2.53 -35.60
C GLY A 353 -0.54 -2.40 -34.10
N SER A 354 -1.80 -2.42 -33.68
CA SER A 354 -2.20 -2.54 -32.29
C SER A 354 -3.40 -3.48 -32.17
N PHE A 355 -3.48 -4.21 -31.07
CA PHE A 355 -4.63 -5.05 -30.74
C PHE A 355 -5.52 -4.36 -29.71
N SER A 356 -6.84 -4.52 -29.88
CA SER A 356 -7.82 -4.34 -28.82
C SER A 356 -8.50 -5.67 -28.57
N PHE A 357 -8.93 -5.91 -27.34
CA PHE A 357 -9.72 -7.08 -27.03
C PHE A 357 -10.74 -6.79 -25.93
N LYS A 358 -11.76 -7.63 -25.82
CA LYS A 358 -12.76 -7.65 -24.75
C LYS A 358 -13.09 -9.09 -24.36
N LEU A 359 -13.59 -9.27 -23.15
CA LEU A 359 -13.93 -10.59 -22.63
C LEU A 359 -15.45 -10.75 -22.56
N LEU A 360 -15.93 -11.90 -23.01
CA LEU A 360 -17.32 -12.34 -22.88
C LEU A 360 -17.35 -13.53 -21.93
N ASN A 361 -18.27 -13.52 -20.97
CA ASN A 361 -18.50 -14.67 -20.10
C ASN A 361 -19.72 -15.49 -20.52
N GLN A 362 -19.89 -16.66 -19.89
CA GLN A 362 -21.00 -17.57 -20.14
C GLN A 362 -22.40 -16.98 -19.88
N LEU A 363 -22.49 -15.89 -19.11
CA LEU A 363 -23.74 -15.17 -18.86
C LEU A 363 -24.05 -14.11 -19.93
N GLY A 364 -23.20 -13.98 -20.96
CA GLY A 364 -23.35 -12.99 -22.01
C GLY A 364 -22.90 -11.57 -21.62
N MET A 365 -22.27 -11.39 -20.44
CA MET A 365 -21.72 -10.09 -20.05
C MET A 365 -20.41 -9.84 -20.78
N ILE A 366 -20.23 -8.61 -21.26
CA ILE A 366 -19.01 -8.16 -21.94
C ILE A 366 -18.29 -7.17 -21.02
N GLU A 367 -16.98 -7.36 -20.87
CA GLU A 367 -16.11 -6.42 -20.17
C GLU A 367 -14.94 -6.01 -21.07
N GLU A 368 -14.70 -4.70 -21.12
CA GLU A 368 -13.59 -4.11 -21.86
C GLU A 368 -12.45 -3.77 -20.90
N PRO A 369 -11.22 -4.19 -21.20
CA PRO A 369 -10.07 -3.84 -20.39
C PRO A 369 -9.70 -2.37 -20.57
N ARG A 370 -9.18 -1.77 -19.50
CA ARG A 370 -8.33 -0.61 -19.63
C ARG A 370 -6.97 -1.06 -20.18
N LEU A 371 -6.65 -0.55 -21.37
CA LEU A 371 -5.35 -0.72 -22.02
C LEU A 371 -4.51 0.55 -21.84
N TYR A 372 -3.21 0.39 -21.59
CA TYR A 372 -2.35 1.49 -21.12
C TYR A 372 -1.75 2.33 -22.24
N GLU A 373 -1.27 1.71 -23.33
CA GLU A 373 -0.82 2.37 -24.56
C GLU A 373 -1.04 1.43 -25.77
N LYS A 374 -1.01 1.97 -27.00
CA LYS A 374 -1.03 1.16 -28.23
C LYS A 374 0.23 0.28 -28.24
N ASN A 375 0.09 -0.98 -27.83
CA ASN A 375 1.17 -1.96 -27.81
C ASN A 375 1.70 -2.12 -29.23
N LYS A 376 2.77 -1.41 -29.57
CA LYS A 376 3.54 -1.69 -30.77
C LYS A 376 4.36 -2.94 -30.49
N PRO A 377 4.24 -4.00 -31.29
CA PRO A 377 5.15 -5.13 -31.23
C PRO A 377 6.60 -4.65 -31.20
N PHE A 378 7.38 -5.09 -30.22
CA PHE A 378 8.80 -4.79 -30.18
C PHE A 378 9.47 -5.46 -31.38
N TYR A 379 10.12 -4.69 -32.25
CA TYR A 379 10.79 -5.09 -33.52
C TYR A 379 11.59 -6.42 -33.51
N LYS A 380 11.89 -7.00 -32.35
CA LYS A 380 12.70 -8.22 -32.16
C LYS A 380 11.95 -9.44 -31.60
N LEU A 381 10.70 -9.32 -31.16
CA LEU A 381 9.97 -10.42 -30.52
C LEU A 381 8.81 -10.89 -31.38
N GLN A 382 8.73 -12.20 -31.64
CA GLN A 382 7.57 -12.86 -32.25
C GLN A 382 6.36 -12.89 -31.29
N GLU A 383 6.55 -12.57 -30.02
CA GLU A 383 5.52 -12.49 -28.99
C GLU A 383 5.23 -11.04 -28.59
N VAL A 384 3.96 -10.69 -28.55
CA VAL A 384 3.42 -9.44 -28.02
C VAL A 384 2.68 -9.75 -26.73
N LYS A 385 3.05 -9.09 -25.63
CA LYS A 385 2.34 -9.17 -24.35
C LYS A 385 1.57 -7.90 -24.08
N ILE A 386 0.30 -8.03 -23.72
CA ILE A 386 -0.60 -6.91 -23.41
C ILE A 386 -1.08 -7.05 -21.98
N LEU A 387 -0.66 -6.14 -21.11
CA LEU A 387 -1.22 -6.02 -19.77
C LEU A 387 -2.59 -5.34 -19.87
N ALA A 388 -3.60 -6.03 -19.36
CA ALA A 388 -4.98 -5.58 -19.36
C ALA A 388 -5.51 -5.49 -17.93
N GLN A 389 -6.16 -4.37 -17.62
CA GLN A 389 -6.76 -4.13 -16.31
C GLN A 389 -8.28 -4.10 -16.41
N PHE A 390 -8.95 -4.79 -15.49
CA PHE A 390 -10.39 -4.81 -15.31
C PHE A 390 -10.76 -4.27 -13.92
N TYR A 391 -11.91 -3.62 -13.79
CA TYR A 391 -12.44 -3.17 -12.50
C TYR A 391 -13.22 -4.25 -11.76
N ASN A 392 -13.73 -5.23 -12.49
CA ASN A 392 -14.47 -6.37 -11.96
C ASN A 392 -13.65 -7.65 -12.10
N ASP A 393 -13.84 -8.58 -11.17
CA ASP A 393 -13.24 -9.90 -11.28
C ASP A 393 -13.98 -10.69 -12.35
N PHE A 394 -13.39 -10.79 -13.54
CA PHE A 394 -14.03 -11.43 -14.67
C PHE A 394 -13.68 -12.92 -14.74
N VAL A 395 -14.69 -13.76 -14.51
CA VAL A 395 -14.59 -15.23 -14.44
C VAL A 395 -15.47 -15.89 -15.50
N ASN A 396 -15.31 -17.20 -15.70
CA ASN A 396 -16.10 -18.02 -16.63
C ASN A 396 -16.13 -17.45 -18.06
N ILE A 397 -14.95 -17.05 -18.56
CA ILE A 397 -14.75 -16.47 -19.89
C ILE A 397 -15.13 -17.53 -20.94
N SER A 398 -16.12 -17.22 -21.77
CA SER A 398 -16.57 -18.06 -22.88
C SER A 398 -15.91 -17.67 -24.20
N SER A 399 -15.66 -16.37 -24.41
CA SER A 399 -15.07 -15.86 -25.65
C SER A 399 -14.18 -14.65 -25.43
N ILE A 400 -13.21 -14.47 -26.33
CA ILE A 400 -12.33 -13.29 -26.41
C ILE A 400 -12.65 -12.58 -27.72
N GLY A 401 -13.26 -11.40 -27.65
CA GLY A 401 -13.42 -10.52 -28.81
C GLY A 401 -12.09 -9.84 -29.09
N LEU A 402 -11.54 -10.02 -30.29
CA LEU A 402 -10.21 -9.53 -30.67
C LEU A 402 -10.30 -8.72 -31.96
N THR A 403 -9.65 -7.55 -31.98
CA THR A 403 -9.59 -6.65 -33.14
C THR A 403 -8.16 -6.19 -33.35
N TYR A 404 -7.69 -6.25 -34.59
CA TYR A 404 -6.38 -5.74 -35.00
C TYR A 404 -6.53 -4.43 -35.79
N PHE A 405 -5.69 -3.45 -35.50
CA PHE A 405 -5.66 -2.14 -36.15
C PHE A 405 -4.28 -1.89 -36.75
N GLN A 406 -4.16 -1.90 -38.07
CA GLN A 406 -2.94 -1.51 -38.77
C GLN A 406 -2.68 0.01 -38.64
N SER A 407 -1.46 0.45 -38.32
CA SER A 407 -1.16 1.90 -38.21
C SER A 407 -0.96 2.62 -39.55
N SER A 408 -0.75 1.90 -40.66
CA SER A 408 -0.55 2.55 -41.97
C SER A 408 -1.81 3.32 -42.39
N ASN A 409 -1.61 4.53 -42.96
CA ASN A 409 -2.71 5.36 -43.47
C ASN A 409 -3.51 4.67 -44.60
N LEU A 410 -2.95 3.66 -45.26
CA LEU A 410 -3.70 2.80 -46.18
C LEU A 410 -4.39 1.69 -45.38
N GLN A 411 -5.70 1.86 -45.15
CA GLN A 411 -6.56 0.78 -44.70
C GLN A 411 -6.60 -0.30 -45.78
N CYS A 412 -6.20 -1.51 -45.43
CA CYS A 412 -6.18 -2.65 -46.34
C CYS A 412 -7.27 -3.65 -45.94
N SER A 413 -8.47 -3.46 -46.48
CA SER A 413 -9.64 -4.31 -46.18
C SER A 413 -9.46 -5.77 -46.63
N THR A 414 -8.57 -6.03 -47.58
CA THR A 414 -8.23 -7.37 -48.09
C THR A 414 -7.05 -8.01 -47.36
N CYS A 415 -6.31 -7.26 -46.54
CA CYS A 415 -5.17 -7.81 -45.81
C CYS A 415 -5.65 -8.76 -44.73
N THR A 416 -5.04 -9.95 -44.70
CA THR A 416 -5.27 -10.95 -43.67
C THR A 416 -4.04 -11.04 -42.78
N TYR A 417 -4.27 -11.11 -41.48
CA TYR A 417 -3.23 -11.17 -40.48
C TYR A 417 -3.37 -12.46 -39.69
N LYS A 418 -2.29 -13.24 -39.64
CA LYS A 418 -2.27 -14.55 -39.00
C LYS A 418 -1.64 -14.44 -37.62
N ILE A 419 -2.28 -15.05 -36.64
CA ILE A 419 -1.75 -15.23 -35.29
C ILE A 419 -1.57 -16.73 -35.07
N GLN A 420 -0.37 -17.13 -34.69
CA GLN A 420 -0.03 -18.53 -34.42
C GLN A 420 -0.71 -19.00 -33.13
N SER A 421 -0.56 -18.24 -32.06
CA SER A 421 -1.20 -18.52 -30.78
C SER A 421 -1.58 -17.25 -30.04
N LEU A 422 -2.64 -17.38 -29.26
CA LEU A 422 -3.13 -16.38 -28.33
C LEU A 422 -3.34 -17.07 -26.99
N MET A 423 -2.79 -16.50 -25.93
CA MET A 423 -2.92 -16.97 -24.56
C MET A 423 -3.37 -15.82 -23.66
N LEU A 424 -4.46 -16.04 -22.93
CA LEU A 424 -4.94 -15.16 -21.89
C LEU A 424 -4.69 -15.81 -20.53
N LYS A 425 -3.94 -15.11 -19.66
CA LYS A 425 -3.59 -15.59 -18.32
C LYS A 425 -4.00 -14.55 -17.28
N SER A 426 -4.66 -15.00 -16.21
CA SER A 426 -4.91 -14.12 -15.06
C SER A 426 -3.61 -13.94 -14.28
N LEU A 427 -3.23 -12.69 -14.04
CA LEU A 427 -2.08 -12.34 -13.22
C LEU A 427 -2.50 -12.14 -11.76
N THR A 428 -3.70 -11.59 -11.53
CA THR A 428 -4.25 -11.42 -10.18
C THR A 428 -4.55 -12.76 -9.51
N TYR A 429 -5.00 -13.76 -10.27
CA TYR A 429 -5.35 -15.09 -9.79
C TYR A 429 -4.63 -16.16 -10.62
N PRO A 430 -3.31 -16.36 -10.40
CA PRO A 430 -2.47 -17.24 -11.23
C PRO A 430 -2.85 -18.73 -11.15
N GLU A 431 -3.64 -19.12 -10.15
CA GLU A 431 -4.25 -20.45 -10.03
C GLU A 431 -5.31 -20.73 -11.11
N ARG A 432 -5.84 -19.70 -11.76
CA ARG A 432 -6.80 -19.87 -12.85
C ARG A 432 -6.07 -20.42 -14.08
N PRO A 433 -6.58 -21.51 -14.69
CA PRO A 433 -5.95 -22.09 -15.85
C PRO A 433 -5.94 -21.06 -17.01
N PRO A 434 -4.80 -20.90 -17.71
CA PRO A 434 -4.73 -19.99 -18.85
C PRO A 434 -5.61 -20.50 -20.00
N LEU A 435 -6.13 -19.56 -20.78
CA LEU A 435 -6.99 -19.82 -21.93
C LEU A 435 -6.22 -19.59 -23.22
N CYS A 436 -6.24 -20.57 -24.12
CA CYS A 436 -5.49 -20.56 -25.37
C CYS A 436 -6.40 -20.70 -26.59
N ARG A 437 -6.00 -20.02 -27.67
CA ARG A 437 -6.54 -20.21 -29.02
C ARG A 437 -5.38 -20.20 -30.01
N TYR A 438 -5.43 -21.07 -31.00
CA TYR A 438 -4.38 -21.23 -32.02
C TYR A 438 -4.92 -20.94 -33.41
N ASN A 439 -4.03 -20.61 -34.35
CA ASN A 439 -4.31 -20.45 -35.78
C ASN A 439 -5.48 -19.48 -36.05
N ILE A 440 -5.34 -18.23 -35.62
CA ILE A 440 -6.37 -17.20 -35.79
C ILE A 440 -6.05 -16.38 -37.03
N VAL A 441 -7.07 -16.06 -37.81
CA VAL A 441 -6.98 -15.14 -38.95
C VAL A 441 -7.86 -13.93 -38.67
N LEU A 442 -7.27 -12.75 -38.76
CA LEU A 442 -7.95 -11.47 -38.58
C LEU A 442 -7.91 -10.67 -39.88
N LYS A 443 -8.87 -9.75 -40.06
CA LYS A 443 -8.78 -8.66 -41.04
C LYS A 443 -8.60 -7.33 -40.31
N ASP A 444 -8.11 -6.32 -41.01
CA ASP A 444 -7.94 -4.98 -40.44
C ASP A 444 -9.30 -4.43 -39.95
N ARG A 445 -9.38 -4.06 -38.67
CA ARG A 445 -10.55 -3.46 -38.00
C ARG A 445 -11.80 -4.35 -37.94
N GLU A 446 -11.68 -5.64 -38.24
CA GLU A 446 -12.76 -6.62 -38.05
C GLU A 446 -12.66 -7.24 -36.66
N GLU A 447 -13.76 -7.21 -35.90
CA GLU A 447 -13.84 -7.85 -34.58
C GLU A 447 -14.20 -9.33 -34.73
N VAL A 448 -13.41 -10.21 -34.12
CA VAL A 448 -13.63 -11.65 -34.13
C VAL A 448 -13.78 -12.17 -32.71
N PHE A 449 -14.85 -12.91 -32.43
CA PHE A 449 -15.03 -13.61 -31.16
C PHE A 449 -14.43 -15.01 -31.24
N LEU A 450 -13.39 -15.22 -30.45
CA LEU A 450 -12.67 -16.48 -30.35
C LEU A 450 -13.21 -17.25 -29.15
N ASN A 451 -13.51 -18.54 -29.31
CA ASN A 451 -13.80 -19.44 -28.20
C ASN A 451 -12.50 -20.14 -27.77
N PRO A 452 -11.81 -19.66 -26.71
CA PRO A 452 -10.58 -20.29 -26.25
C PRO A 452 -10.87 -21.55 -25.44
N ASN A 453 -9.90 -22.46 -25.38
CA ASN A 453 -9.92 -23.62 -24.49
C ASN A 453 -8.88 -23.42 -23.39
N THR A 454 -8.94 -24.18 -22.31
CA THR A 454 -7.82 -24.27 -21.37
C THR A 454 -6.54 -24.69 -22.10
N CYS A 455 -5.43 -23.99 -21.88
CA CYS A 455 -4.15 -24.32 -22.50
C CYS A 455 -3.68 -25.73 -22.07
N THR A 456 -3.20 -26.53 -23.02
CA THR A 456 -2.57 -27.82 -22.73
C THR A 456 -1.10 -27.64 -22.34
N PRO A 457 -0.56 -28.36 -21.34
CA PRO A 457 0.82 -28.19 -20.85
C PRO A 457 1.95 -28.33 -21.88
N LYS A 458 1.67 -28.90 -23.07
CA LYS A 458 2.71 -29.19 -24.07
C LYS A 458 3.13 -28.00 -24.95
N ASN A 459 2.47 -26.85 -24.86
CA ASN A 459 2.69 -25.70 -25.78
C ASN A 459 2.98 -24.36 -25.06
N THR A 460 3.52 -24.36 -23.84
CA THR A 460 4.01 -23.14 -23.16
C THR A 460 5.49 -22.91 -23.38
#